data_AF-A0A3D1TRU1-F1
#
_entry.id   AF-A0A3D1TRU1-F1
#
_cell.length_a   1.000
_cell.length_b   1.000
_cell.length_c   1.000
_cell.angle_alpha   90.00
_cell.angle_beta   90.00
_cell.angle_gamma   90.00
#
_symmetry.space_group_name_H-M   'P 1'
#
loop_
_entity.id
_entity.type
_entity.pdbx_description
1 polymer ?
#
loop_
_entity_poly.entity_id
_entity_poly.type
_entity_poly.pdbx_seq_one_letter_code
_entity_poly.pdbx_strand_id
1 'polypeptide(L)' 'MLTGVPLRRRHEVLVTDDPDHLRGEFPETEVAAVVLAAGKGTRMVSEMPKVLHPLAGRPMLLRV' A
#
# COMPACT_ATOMS: atom_id res chain seq x y z
N MET A 1 36.46 -3.58 -15.34
CA MET A 1 35.50 -4.38 -14.54
C MET A 1 34.53 -3.41 -13.90
N LEU A 2 33.36 -3.21 -14.50
CA LEU A 2 32.33 -2.30 -13.98
C LEU A 2 31.41 -3.11 -13.05
N THR A 3 31.46 -2.85 -11.74
CA THR A 3 30.49 -3.39 -10.79
C THR A 3 29.18 -2.62 -10.98
N GLY A 4 28.19 -3.26 -11.61
CA GLY A 4 26.87 -2.69 -11.80
C GLY A 4 26.23 -2.35 -10.46
N VAL A 5 26.07 -1.06 -10.18
CA VAL A 5 25.26 -0.57 -9.05
C VAL A 5 23.81 -0.97 -9.35
N PRO A 6 23.12 -1.75 -8.50
CA PRO A 6 21.75 -2.13 -8.78
C PRO A 6 20.89 -0.86 -8.70
N LEU A 7 20.38 -0.46 -9.86
CA LEU A 7 19.45 0.65 -10.02
C LEU A 7 18.22 0.38 -9.16
N ARG A 8 17.96 1.27 -8.20
CA ARG A 8 16.77 1.24 -7.35
C ARG A 8 15.54 1.23 -8.25
N ARG A 9 14.90 0.06 -8.36
CA ARG A 9 13.63 -0.10 -9.07
C ARG A 9 12.60 0.73 -8.31
N ARG A 10 12.10 1.78 -8.98
CA ARG A 10 11.00 2.60 -8.47
C ARG A 10 9.82 1.66 -8.22
N HIS A 11 9.23 1.74 -7.03
CA HIS A 11 8.03 1.00 -6.65
C HIS A 11 6.91 1.30 -7.65
N GLU A 12 6.74 0.43 -8.64
CA GLU A 12 5.56 0.41 -9.49
C GLU A 12 4.44 -0.19 -8.65
N VAL A 13 3.44 0.62 -8.34
CA VAL A 13 2.21 0.14 -7.71
C VAL A 13 1.49 -0.70 -8.74
N LEU A 14 1.64 -2.02 -8.66
CA LEU A 14 0.83 -2.94 -9.44
C LEU A 14 -0.54 -3.08 -8.77
N VAL A 15 -1.57 -2.52 -9.38
CA VAL A 15 -2.97 -2.84 -9.04
C VAL A 15 -3.33 -4.08 -9.83
N THR A 16 -3.73 -5.14 -9.14
CA THR A 16 -3.99 -6.45 -9.73
C THR A 16 -5.14 -7.13 -9.00
N ASP A 17 -6.01 -7.78 -9.78
CA ASP A 17 -7.11 -8.62 -9.30
C ASP A 17 -6.66 -10.07 -9.05
N ASP A 18 -5.39 -10.40 -9.29
CA ASP A 18 -4.80 -11.72 -9.08
C ASP A 18 -4.43 -11.95 -7.60
N PRO A 19 -5.06 -12.92 -6.90
CA PRO A 19 -4.78 -13.22 -5.50
C PRO A 19 -3.35 -13.73 -5.25
N ASP A 20 -2.68 -14.25 -6.27
CA ASP A 20 -1.31 -14.79 -6.15
C ASP A 20 -0.23 -13.72 -6.39
N HIS A 21 -0.59 -12.50 -6.81
CA HIS A 21 0.39 -11.44 -7.05
C HIS A 21 1.09 -10.94 -5.78
N LEU A 22 0.51 -11.18 -4.60
CA LEU A 22 1.19 -10.94 -3.32
C LEU A 22 2.44 -11.83 -3.12
N ARG A 23 2.70 -12.78 -4.04
CA ARG A 23 3.93 -13.57 -4.12
C ARG A 23 4.91 -13.00 -5.13
N GLY A 24 5.07 -11.68 -5.17
CA GLY A 24 6.22 -11.08 -5.85
C GLY A 24 7.51 -11.70 -5.30
N GLU A 25 8.50 -11.91 -6.17
CA GLU A 25 9.86 -12.27 -5.74
C GLU A 25 10.45 -11.09 -4.94
N PHE A 26 10.06 -10.99 -3.67
CA PHE A 26 10.65 -10.07 -2.73
C PHE A 26 12.02 -10.65 -2.36
N PRO A 27 13.16 -10.01 -2.70
CA PRO A 27 14.45 -10.41 -2.16
C PRO A 27 14.36 -10.55 -0.63
N GLU A 28 15.02 -11.55 -0.03
CA GLU A 28 14.88 -11.95 1.38
C GLU A 28 15.14 -10.85 2.43
N THR A 29 15.53 -9.65 1.99
CA THR A 29 15.77 -8.45 2.80
C THR A 29 14.71 -7.36 2.64
N GLU A 30 13.63 -7.61 1.89
CA GLU A 30 12.58 -6.62 1.67
C GLU A 30 11.54 -6.62 2.80
N VAL A 31 11.28 -5.44 3.35
CA VAL A 31 10.31 -5.23 4.42
C VAL A 31 8.95 -4.92 3.80
N ALA A 32 7.94 -5.73 4.14
CA ALA A 32 6.57 -5.48 3.74
C ALA A 32 5.82 -4.63 4.79
N ALA A 33 5.03 -3.66 4.33
CA ALA A 33 4.06 -2.94 5.15
C ALA A 33 2.63 -3.40 4.78
N VAL A 34 1.83 -3.72 5.80
CA VAL A 34 0.44 -4.19 5.61
C VAL A 34 -0.53 -3.21 6.25
N VAL A 35 -1.47 -2.69 5.46
CA VAL A 35 -2.53 -1.80 5.94
C VAL A 35 -3.83 -2.59 6.11
N LEU A 36 -4.26 -2.80 7.36
CA LEU A 36 -5.53 -3.45 7.67
C LEU A 36 -6.69 -2.45 7.54
N ALA A 37 -7.34 -2.43 6.38
CA ALA A 37 -8.37 -1.45 6.04
C ALA A 37 -9.83 -1.98 6.05
N ALA A 38 -10.07 -3.24 6.47
CA ALA A 38 -11.39 -3.89 6.36
C ALA A 38 -12.45 -3.47 7.41
N GLY A 39 -12.16 -2.45 8.25
CA GLY A 39 -13.07 -2.01 9.30
C GLY A 39 -14.26 -1.18 8.76
N LYS A 40 -15.48 -1.48 9.20
CA LYS A 40 -16.73 -0.81 8.76
C LYS A 40 -16.87 0.68 9.11
N GLY A 41 -15.94 1.28 9.88
CA GLY A 41 -15.95 2.72 10.17
C GLY A 41 -17.14 3.27 10.98
N THR A 42 -17.94 2.43 11.65
CA THR A 42 -19.26 2.81 12.20
C THR A 42 -19.25 3.87 13.31
N ARG A 43 -18.14 4.04 14.04
CA ARG A 43 -18.03 5.08 15.08
C ARG A 43 -18.02 6.50 14.51
N MET A 44 -17.67 6.67 13.23
CA MET A 44 -17.65 7.98 12.56
C MET A 44 -19.00 8.35 11.94
N VAL A 45 -20.01 7.47 12.05
CA VAL A 45 -21.39 7.68 11.55
C VAL A 45 -21.37 8.33 10.16
N SER A 46 -20.68 7.69 9.22
CA SER A 46 -20.48 8.19 7.87
C SER A 46 -20.75 7.07 6.86
N GLU A 47 -21.34 7.44 5.72
CA GLU A 47 -21.47 6.53 4.58
C GLU A 47 -20.11 6.22 3.92
N MET A 48 -19.10 7.08 4.14
CA MET A 48 -17.74 6.89 3.65
C MET A 48 -16.94 5.99 4.61
N PRO A 49 -16.23 4.94 4.11
CA PRO A 49 -15.28 4.19 4.93
C PRO A 49 -14.23 5.08 5.58
N LYS A 50 -13.85 4.80 6.83
CA LYS A 50 -12.91 5.63 7.61
C LYS A 50 -11.62 5.96 6.86
N VAL A 51 -11.03 4.98 6.17
CA VAL A 51 -9.76 5.15 5.45
C VAL A 51 -9.85 6.13 4.27
N LEU A 52 -11.06 6.34 3.74
CA LEU A 52 -11.33 7.30 2.67
C LEU A 52 -11.82 8.65 3.20
N HIS A 53 -12.10 8.76 4.51
CA HIS A 53 -12.52 10.03 5.10
C HIS A 53 -11.42 11.10 4.93
N PRO A 54 -11.76 12.33 4.52
CA PRO A 54 -10.77 13.35 4.21
C PRO A 54 -10.10 13.90 5.47
N LEU A 55 -8.76 13.98 5.44
CA LEU A 55 -7.90 14.72 6.37
C LEU A 55 -7.11 15.78 5.58
N ALA A 56 -7.36 17.05 5.88
CA ALA A 56 -6.80 18.19 5.15
C ALA A 56 -7.03 18.09 3.63
N GLY A 57 -8.28 17.76 3.23
CA GLY A 57 -8.68 17.66 1.82
C GLY A 57 -8.19 16.42 1.08
N ARG A 58 -7.58 15.44 1.77
CA ARG A 58 -7.04 14.22 1.16
C ARG A 58 -7.48 12.97 1.93
N PRO A 59 -7.67 11.80 1.30
CA PRO A 59 -8.03 10.56 2.01
C PRO A 59 -7.04 10.22 3.15
N MET A 60 -7.57 9.77 4.29
CA MET A 60 -6.77 9.34 5.45
C MET A 60 -5.71 8.28 5.09
N LEU A 61 -6.01 7.40 4.12
CA LEU A 61 -5.11 6.35 3.64
C LEU A 61 -3.75 6.88 3.16
N LEU A 62 -3.65 8.14 2.73
CA LEU A 62 -2.39 8.75 2.26
C LEU A 62 -1.44 9.14 3.40
N ARG A 63 -1.77 8.83 4.65
CA ARG A 63 -1.05 9.24 5.86
C ARG A 63 -0.49 8.06 6.67
N VAL A 64 -0.61 6.85 6.13
CA VAL A 64 -0.09 5.60 6.71
C VAL A 64 1.25 5.26 6.08
#